data_AF-A0A9R1S157-F1
#
_entry.id   AF-A0A9R1S157-F1
#
_cell.length_a   1.000
_cell.length_b   1.000
_cell.length_c   1.000
_cell.angle_alpha   90.00
_cell.angle_beta   90.00
_cell.angle_gamma   90.00
#
_symmetry.space_group_name_H-M   'P 1'
#
loop_
_entity.id
_entity.type
_entity.pdbx_description
1 polymer ?
#
loop_
_entity_poly.entity_id
_entity_poly.type
_entity_poly.pdbx_seq_one_letter_code
_entity_poly.pdbx_strand_id
1 'polypeptide(L)'
;MKLAKVVEEKSAHFKSYKYNIVPLNFPGSAEAVVELPEIKSAIDVIRNIDGLPKLHMSSMQREGKPIWDLLDWLSLAFGFQKSNVENQRENMVLLLANISTRTSGQEGHPLVDAVNDLWDKIFGNYESWCHYLHVSSRIMIKYDDTELKKQQLMLLHIGLYLLIWGEASNVRFMPECLCYIFHHMAKQLNQMVEESYFQPPPGFEEEGSFLNIIIEPIYKVLQKESQRSKGGTAGHSAWRNYDDLNEQFW
;
A
#
# COMPACT_ATOMS: atom_id res chain seq x y z
N MET A 1 34.08 -14.05 -26.35
CA MET A 1 33.29 -12.91 -26.87
C MET A 1 31.78 -13.11 -26.79
N LYS A 2 31.20 -14.26 -27.19
CA LYS A 2 29.75 -14.52 -27.08
C LYS A 2 29.21 -14.53 -25.63
N LEU A 3 29.97 -15.09 -24.68
CA LEU A 3 29.55 -15.15 -23.27
C LEU A 3 29.46 -13.75 -22.63
N ALA A 4 30.39 -12.85 -22.95
CA ALA A 4 30.42 -11.48 -22.43
C ALA A 4 29.23 -10.65 -22.94
N LYS A 5 28.84 -10.80 -24.22
CA LYS A 5 27.64 -10.16 -24.78
C LYS A 5 26.35 -10.64 -24.11
N VAL A 6 26.22 -11.94 -23.84
CA VAL A 6 25.04 -12.48 -23.13
C VAL A 6 24.98 -11.99 -21.69
N VAL A 7 26.13 -11.84 -21.03
CA VAL A 7 26.19 -11.28 -19.67
C VAL A 7 25.88 -9.78 -19.67
N GLU A 8 26.32 -9.01 -20.67
CA GLU A 8 25.96 -7.59 -20.83
C GLU A 8 24.47 -7.38 -21.16
N GLU A 9 23.90 -8.19 -22.06
CA GLU A 9 22.46 -8.14 -22.40
C GLU A 9 21.58 -8.51 -21.20
N LYS A 10 21.94 -9.56 -20.45
CA LYS A 10 21.27 -9.91 -19.19
C LYS A 10 21.49 -8.82 -18.14
N SER A 11 22.69 -8.25 -18.02
CA SER A 11 22.99 -7.16 -17.08
C SER A 11 22.19 -5.90 -17.38
N ALA A 12 21.92 -5.58 -18.65
CA ALA A 12 21.04 -4.48 -19.02
C ALA A 12 19.57 -4.75 -18.60
N HIS A 13 19.12 -6.00 -18.70
CA HIS A 13 17.80 -6.42 -18.20
C HIS A 13 17.73 -6.29 -16.66
N PHE A 14 18.77 -6.75 -15.96
CA PHE A 14 18.90 -6.61 -14.50
C PHE A 14 19.09 -5.17 -14.01
N LYS A 15 19.67 -4.28 -14.82
CA LYS A 15 19.76 -2.84 -14.50
C LYS A 15 18.39 -2.15 -14.44
N SER A 16 17.36 -2.73 -15.05
CA SER A 16 15.98 -2.24 -14.92
C SER A 16 15.29 -2.72 -13.62
N TYR A 17 15.75 -3.83 -13.04
CA TYR A 17 15.36 -4.31 -11.71
C TYR A 17 16.19 -3.60 -10.66
N LYS A 18 15.83 -2.35 -10.35
CA LYS A 18 16.69 -1.56 -9.48
C LYS A 18 16.78 -2.18 -8.08
N TYR A 19 15.69 -2.77 -7.55
CA TYR A 19 15.65 -3.40 -6.21
C TYR A 19 14.64 -4.55 -6.02
N ASN A 20 13.76 -4.82 -6.98
CA ASN A 20 12.71 -5.84 -6.88
C ASN A 20 13.21 -7.24 -7.28
N ILE A 21 12.84 -8.28 -6.51
CA ILE A 21 13.24 -9.69 -6.74
C ILE A 21 12.26 -10.35 -7.72
N VAL A 22 11.00 -9.93 -7.73
CA VAL A 22 9.97 -10.38 -8.68
C VAL A 22 9.75 -9.30 -9.76
N PRO A 23 10.04 -9.59 -11.05
CA PRO A 23 9.88 -8.68 -12.20
C PRO A 23 8.46 -8.25 -12.58
N LEU A 24 7.60 -7.82 -11.66
CA LEU A 24 6.17 -7.65 -11.94
C LEU A 24 5.84 -6.64 -13.06
N ASN A 25 6.76 -5.73 -13.39
CA ASN A 25 6.59 -4.66 -14.36
C ASN A 25 6.97 -5.02 -15.82
N PHE A 26 7.41 -6.25 -16.09
CA PHE A 26 7.90 -6.65 -17.42
C PHE A 26 7.21 -7.92 -17.93
N PRO A 27 6.14 -7.79 -18.75
CA PRO A 27 5.52 -8.93 -19.40
C PRO A 27 6.53 -9.65 -20.30
N GLY A 28 6.84 -10.91 -19.98
CA GLY A 28 7.78 -11.75 -20.76
C GLY A 28 9.15 -11.97 -20.13
N SER A 29 9.44 -11.46 -18.92
CA SER A 29 10.60 -11.93 -18.16
C SER A 29 10.33 -13.37 -17.72
N ALA A 30 10.92 -14.32 -18.45
CA ALA A 30 10.83 -15.77 -18.20
C ALA A 30 11.62 -16.17 -16.94
N GLU A 31 11.31 -15.56 -15.81
CA GLU A 31 11.91 -15.86 -14.52
C GLU A 31 11.07 -16.90 -13.81
N ALA A 32 11.71 -18.02 -13.44
CA ALA A 32 11.05 -19.21 -12.89
C ALA A 32 10.21 -18.92 -11.63
N VAL A 33 10.49 -17.83 -10.92
CA VAL A 33 9.74 -17.40 -9.73
C VAL A 33 8.33 -16.92 -10.10
N VAL A 34 8.18 -16.20 -11.22
CA VAL A 34 6.86 -15.75 -11.72
C VAL A 34 6.03 -16.93 -12.23
N GLU A 35 6.70 -18.04 -12.59
CA GLU A 35 6.04 -19.25 -13.05
C GLU A 35 5.37 -20.06 -11.92
N LEU A 36 5.69 -19.78 -10.65
CA LEU A 36 5.11 -20.45 -9.49
C LEU A 36 3.59 -20.18 -9.42
N PRO A 37 2.76 -21.22 -9.21
CA PRO A 37 1.31 -21.07 -9.27
C PRO A 37 0.77 -20.11 -8.20
N GLU A 38 1.38 -20.06 -7.02
CA GLU A 38 0.98 -19.18 -5.92
C GLU A 38 1.29 -17.71 -6.25
N ILE A 39 2.42 -17.45 -6.91
CA ILE A 39 2.80 -16.12 -7.37
C ILE A 39 1.87 -15.66 -8.49
N LYS A 40 1.57 -16.52 -9.48
CA LYS A 40 0.60 -16.19 -10.54
C LYS A 40 -0.77 -15.87 -9.98
N SER A 41 -1.26 -16.71 -9.06
CA SER A 41 -2.57 -16.55 -8.46
C SER A 41 -2.67 -15.24 -7.67
N ALA A 42 -1.63 -14.88 -6.91
CA ALA A 42 -1.55 -13.59 -6.22
C ALA A 42 -1.54 -12.40 -7.19
N ILE A 43 -0.78 -12.49 -8.28
CA ILE A 43 -0.73 -11.45 -9.32
C ILE A 43 -2.10 -11.27 -9.97
N ASP A 44 -2.76 -12.35 -10.36
CA ASP A 44 -4.05 -12.31 -11.07
C ASP A 44 -5.13 -11.64 -10.22
N VAL A 45 -5.15 -11.92 -8.91
CA VAL A 45 -6.10 -11.32 -7.99
C VAL A 45 -5.82 -9.84 -7.73
N ILE A 46 -4.56 -9.42 -7.68
CA ILE A 46 -4.18 -8.00 -7.57
C ILE A 46 -4.48 -7.22 -8.87
N ARG A 47 -4.51 -7.90 -10.03
CA ARG A 47 -4.87 -7.30 -11.32
C ARG A 47 -6.36 -7.13 -11.54
N ASN A 48 -7.20 -7.66 -10.66
CA ASN A 48 -8.65 -7.50 -10.75
C ASN A 48 -9.05 -6.06 -10.41
N ILE A 49 -9.13 -5.20 -11.43
CA ILE A 49 -9.61 -3.81 -11.34
C ILE A 49 -11.03 -3.64 -11.87
N ASP A 50 -11.75 -4.75 -12.11
CA ASP A 50 -13.08 -4.73 -12.69
C ASP A 50 -14.06 -3.99 -11.78
N GLY A 51 -14.88 -3.12 -12.38
CA GLY A 51 -15.88 -2.33 -11.66
C GLY A 51 -15.32 -1.13 -10.91
N LEU A 52 -14.00 -0.90 -10.91
CA LEU A 52 -13.43 0.31 -10.29
C LEU A 52 -13.74 1.58 -11.10
N PRO A 53 -13.92 2.72 -10.41
CA PRO A 53 -14.14 4.00 -11.06
C PRO A 53 -13.01 4.34 -12.03
N LYS A 54 -13.38 4.71 -13.26
CA LYS A 54 -12.41 5.16 -14.26
C LYS A 54 -12.06 6.62 -14.03
N LEU A 55 -10.83 6.98 -14.38
CA LEU A 55 -10.37 8.36 -14.40
C LEU A 55 -11.27 9.19 -15.33
N HIS A 56 -12.00 10.18 -14.79
CA HIS A 56 -12.73 11.12 -15.63
C HIS A 56 -11.72 12.13 -16.22
N MET A 57 -11.40 11.95 -17.50
CA MET A 57 -10.43 12.73 -18.27
C MET A 57 -10.82 14.22 -18.34
N SER A 58 -10.46 14.99 -17.32
CA SER A 58 -10.62 16.45 -17.35
C SER A 58 -9.48 17.25 -16.69
N SER A 59 -8.43 16.59 -16.17
CA SER A 59 -7.18 17.28 -15.83
C SER A 59 -6.10 16.97 -16.87
N MET A 60 -5.66 18.01 -17.56
CA MET A 60 -4.79 17.99 -18.75
C MET A 60 -3.33 17.52 -18.49
N GLN A 61 -3.08 16.64 -17.51
CA GLN A 61 -1.73 16.24 -17.09
C GLN A 61 -1.53 14.73 -16.84
N ARG A 62 -2.57 13.89 -16.99
CA ARG A 62 -2.44 12.42 -16.84
C ARG A 62 -2.60 11.66 -18.17
N GLU A 63 -1.96 12.14 -19.23
CA GLU A 63 -1.86 11.35 -20.46
C GLU A 63 -0.94 10.14 -20.23
N GLY A 64 -1.52 8.93 -20.22
CA GLY A 64 -0.81 7.73 -20.65
C GLY A 64 -0.17 6.83 -19.59
N LYS A 65 -0.43 6.98 -18.28
CA LYS A 65 -0.03 5.94 -17.30
C LYS A 65 -1.04 4.78 -17.33
N PRO A 66 -0.69 3.58 -17.85
CA PRO A 66 -1.58 2.42 -17.80
C PRO A 66 -1.82 2.00 -16.34
N ILE A 67 -3.08 1.68 -16.01
CA ILE A 67 -3.46 1.09 -14.72
C ILE A 67 -3.47 -0.42 -14.92
N TRP A 68 -2.50 -1.12 -14.34
CA TRP A 68 -2.38 -2.58 -14.48
C TRP A 68 -3.02 -3.34 -13.32
N ASP A 69 -3.08 -2.72 -12.15
CA ASP A 69 -3.54 -3.35 -10.93
C ASP A 69 -4.12 -2.36 -9.91
N LEU A 70 -4.60 -2.92 -8.79
CA LEU A 70 -5.16 -2.18 -7.67
C LEU A 70 -4.18 -1.14 -7.09
N LEU A 71 -2.87 -1.40 -7.10
CA LEU A 71 -1.89 -0.48 -6.51
C LEU A 71 -1.60 0.71 -7.42
N ASP A 72 -1.59 0.50 -8.75
CA ASP A 72 -1.56 1.62 -9.70
C ASP A 72 -2.80 2.51 -9.54
N TRP A 73 -3.97 1.90 -9.34
CA TRP A 73 -5.21 2.64 -9.12
C TRP A 73 -5.14 3.49 -7.83
N LEU A 74 -4.64 2.92 -6.73
CA LEU A 74 -4.41 3.63 -5.47
C LEU A 74 -3.35 4.73 -5.60
N SER A 75 -2.26 4.48 -6.32
CA SER A 75 -1.23 5.46 -6.61
C SER A 75 -1.80 6.68 -7.34
N LEU A 76 -2.68 6.46 -8.31
CA LEU A 76 -3.35 7.55 -9.02
C LEU A 76 -4.37 8.28 -8.15
N ALA A 77 -4.99 7.61 -7.18
CA ALA A 77 -5.99 8.21 -6.30
C ALA A 77 -5.34 9.10 -5.24
N PHE A 78 -4.16 8.72 -4.75
CA PHE A 78 -3.52 9.34 -3.58
C PHE A 78 -2.09 9.83 -3.83
N GLY A 79 -1.60 9.85 -5.06
CA GLY A 79 -0.30 10.43 -5.39
C GLY A 79 0.88 9.77 -4.69
N PHE A 80 0.86 8.44 -4.49
CA PHE A 80 1.99 7.70 -3.93
C PHE A 80 3.20 7.69 -4.89
N GLN A 81 4.41 7.62 -4.34
CA GLN A 81 5.65 7.55 -5.13
C GLN A 81 5.70 6.26 -5.94
N LYS A 82 6.11 6.32 -7.23
CA LYS A 82 6.14 5.14 -8.10
C LYS A 82 6.99 4.00 -7.55
N SER A 83 8.17 4.32 -6.99
CA SER A 83 9.04 3.30 -6.41
C SER A 83 8.43 2.63 -5.17
N ASN A 84 7.64 3.37 -4.38
CA ASN A 84 6.92 2.79 -3.25
C ASN A 84 5.86 1.79 -3.74
N VAL A 85 5.11 2.16 -4.79
CA VAL A 85 4.10 1.31 -5.41
C VAL A 85 4.71 0.01 -5.94
N GLU A 86 5.81 0.11 -6.68
CA GLU A 86 6.53 -1.07 -7.21
C GLU A 86 7.01 -1.99 -6.07
N ASN A 87 7.55 -1.43 -4.99
CA ASN A 87 8.00 -2.19 -3.83
C ASN A 87 6.85 -2.86 -3.07
N GLN A 88 5.75 -2.13 -2.82
CA GLN A 88 4.61 -2.67 -2.09
C GLN A 88 3.82 -3.69 -2.91
N ARG A 89 3.81 -3.55 -4.23
CA ARG A 89 3.23 -4.56 -5.13
C ARG A 89 3.92 -5.90 -4.96
N GLU A 90 5.25 -5.92 -5.04
CA GLU A 90 6.01 -7.15 -4.82
C GLU A 90 5.82 -7.68 -3.40
N ASN A 91 5.91 -6.82 -2.39
CA ASN A 91 5.69 -7.21 -1.00
C ASN A 91 4.32 -7.90 -0.81
N MET A 92 3.26 -7.32 -1.36
CA MET A 92 1.91 -7.86 -1.28
C MET A 92 1.77 -9.20 -2.02
N VAL A 93 2.34 -9.35 -3.21
CA VAL A 93 2.39 -10.63 -3.94
C VAL A 93 3.10 -11.70 -3.12
N LEU A 94 4.26 -11.36 -2.52
CA LEU A 94 5.03 -12.29 -1.71
C LEU A 94 4.29 -12.68 -0.42
N LEU A 95 3.63 -11.73 0.25
CA LEU A 95 2.82 -12.02 1.43
C LEU A 95 1.69 -12.99 1.12
N LEU A 96 0.93 -12.74 0.04
CA LEU A 96 -0.16 -13.61 -0.38
C LEU A 96 0.35 -15.01 -0.76
N ALA A 97 1.37 -15.10 -1.61
CA ALA A 97 1.93 -16.39 -2.01
C ALA A 97 2.51 -17.18 -0.81
N ASN A 98 3.17 -16.50 0.13
CA ASN A 98 3.71 -17.13 1.34
C ASN A 98 2.62 -17.63 2.28
N ILE A 99 1.48 -16.94 2.38
CA ILE A 99 0.36 -17.42 3.20
C ILE A 99 -0.34 -18.57 2.47
N SER A 100 -0.63 -18.43 1.17
CA SER A 100 -1.27 -19.49 0.38
C SER A 100 -0.49 -20.80 0.40
N THR A 101 0.84 -20.77 0.26
CA THR A 101 1.69 -21.98 0.34
C THR A 101 1.54 -22.72 1.67
N ARG A 102 1.35 -21.99 2.77
CA ARG A 102 1.16 -22.57 4.11
C ARG A 102 -0.24 -23.18 4.29
N THR A 103 -1.23 -22.67 3.55
CA THR A 103 -2.63 -23.10 3.62
C THR A 103 -2.98 -24.17 2.59
N SER A 104 -2.13 -24.42 1.57
CA SER A 104 -2.35 -25.42 0.49
C SER A 104 -2.61 -26.87 0.94
N GLY A 105 -2.42 -27.19 2.22
CA GLY A 105 -2.73 -28.51 2.81
C GLY A 105 -4.10 -28.61 3.47
N GLN A 106 -4.90 -27.54 3.49
CA GLN A 106 -6.24 -27.50 4.09
C GLN A 106 -7.31 -27.51 2.99
N GLU A 107 -8.47 -28.14 3.25
CA GLU A 107 -9.61 -28.13 2.32
C GLU A 107 -10.16 -26.69 2.20
N GLY A 108 -9.86 -25.99 1.10
CA GLY A 108 -10.24 -24.58 0.92
C GLY A 108 -9.77 -23.98 -0.41
N HIS A 109 -10.05 -22.68 -0.61
CA HIS A 109 -9.52 -21.87 -1.70
C HIS A 109 -8.30 -21.10 -1.17
N PRO A 110 -7.05 -21.59 -1.38
CA PRO A 110 -5.88 -21.14 -0.63
C PRO A 110 -5.56 -19.65 -0.74
N LEU A 111 -6.05 -18.97 -1.79
CA LEU A 111 -5.87 -17.54 -1.97
C LEU A 111 -6.91 -16.71 -1.21
N VAL A 112 -8.17 -17.15 -1.17
CA VAL A 112 -9.23 -16.48 -0.38
C VAL A 112 -8.84 -16.51 1.10
N ASP A 113 -8.41 -17.68 1.58
CA ASP A 113 -7.93 -17.85 2.94
C ASP A 113 -6.70 -16.98 3.20
N ALA A 114 -5.78 -16.86 2.22
CA ALA A 114 -4.60 -16.02 2.38
C ALA A 114 -4.90 -14.53 2.48
N VAL A 115 -5.91 -14.03 1.74
CA VAL A 115 -6.35 -12.63 1.84
C VAL A 115 -7.02 -12.37 3.19
N ASN A 116 -7.87 -13.28 3.66
CA ASN A 116 -8.50 -13.19 4.98
C ASN A 116 -7.46 -13.19 6.10
N ASP A 117 -6.48 -14.11 6.03
CA ASP A 117 -5.37 -14.18 6.99
C ASP A 117 -4.51 -12.90 7.00
N LEU A 118 -4.26 -12.32 5.82
CA LEU A 118 -3.48 -11.09 5.71
C LEU A 118 -4.28 -9.89 6.24
N TRP A 119 -5.57 -9.87 5.94
CA TRP A 119 -6.51 -8.87 6.41
C TRP A 119 -6.51 -8.74 7.93
N ASP A 120 -6.72 -9.86 8.62
CA ASP A 120 -6.77 -9.90 10.09
C ASP A 120 -5.46 -9.42 10.72
N LYS A 121 -4.32 -9.81 10.12
CA LYS A 121 -2.98 -9.39 10.58
C LYS A 121 -2.72 -7.90 10.41
N ILE A 122 -3.22 -7.30 9.32
CA ILE A 122 -2.99 -5.88 9.03
C ILE A 122 -3.93 -4.99 9.85
N PHE A 123 -5.20 -5.36 9.99
CA PHE A 123 -6.22 -4.48 10.54
C PHE A 123 -6.56 -4.68 12.02
N GLY A 124 -6.02 -5.70 12.69
CA GLY A 124 -6.28 -5.90 14.13
C GLY A 124 -5.99 -4.68 14.99
N ASN A 125 -4.89 -3.95 14.72
CA ASN A 125 -4.56 -2.71 15.43
C ASN A 125 -5.54 -1.59 15.10
N TYR A 126 -5.91 -1.43 13.83
CA TYR A 126 -6.85 -0.41 13.38
C TYR A 126 -8.26 -0.60 13.97
N GLU A 127 -8.74 -1.85 14.02
CA GLU A 127 -10.04 -2.15 14.63
C GLU A 127 -10.02 -1.86 16.13
N SER A 128 -8.93 -2.23 16.81
CA SER A 128 -8.75 -1.91 18.23
C SER A 128 -8.75 -0.40 18.48
N TRP A 129 -8.06 0.37 17.63
CA TRP A 129 -8.04 1.84 17.67
C TRP A 129 -9.44 2.43 17.45
N CYS A 130 -10.18 1.94 16.45
CA CYS A 130 -11.56 2.39 16.19
C CYS A 130 -12.49 2.10 17.37
N HIS A 131 -12.37 0.91 17.98
CA HIS A 131 -13.16 0.51 19.14
C HIS A 131 -12.89 1.42 20.34
N TYR A 132 -11.61 1.70 20.61
CA TYR A 132 -11.18 2.57 21.70
C TYR A 132 -11.74 3.99 21.57
N LEU A 133 -11.72 4.56 20.35
CA LEU A 133 -12.22 5.91 20.09
C LEU A 133 -13.72 6.01 19.82
N HIS A 134 -14.43 4.88 19.86
CA HIS A 134 -15.85 4.80 19.53
C HIS A 134 -16.20 5.37 18.14
N VAL A 135 -15.29 5.19 17.17
CA VAL A 135 -15.50 5.59 15.77
C VAL A 135 -15.82 4.36 14.92
N SER A 136 -16.69 4.54 13.92
CA SER A 136 -17.01 3.46 12.98
C SER A 136 -15.82 3.17 12.08
N SER A 137 -15.49 1.88 11.95
CA SER A 137 -14.49 1.41 10.98
C SER A 137 -14.82 1.90 9.57
N ARG A 138 -13.78 2.29 8.83
CA ARG A 138 -13.85 2.72 7.42
C ARG A 138 -13.46 1.61 6.47
N ILE A 139 -13.38 0.38 6.95
CA ILE A 139 -13.30 -0.80 6.10
C ILE A 139 -14.64 -0.97 5.38
N MET A 140 -14.63 -1.06 4.06
CA MET A 140 -15.83 -1.31 3.27
C MET A 140 -15.90 -2.77 2.82
N ILE A 141 -16.65 -3.57 3.56
CA ILE A 141 -17.06 -4.93 3.16
C ILE A 141 -18.57 -5.02 3.39
N LYS A 142 -19.36 -5.18 2.32
CA LYS A 142 -20.83 -5.31 2.43
C LYS A 142 -21.21 -6.79 2.44
N TYR A 143 -22.25 -7.13 3.20
CA TYR A 143 -22.72 -8.52 3.33
C TYR A 143 -23.16 -9.11 1.98
N ASP A 144 -23.84 -8.30 1.17
CA ASP A 144 -24.42 -8.71 -0.12
C ASP A 144 -23.43 -8.74 -1.29
N ASP A 145 -22.15 -8.35 -1.07
CA ASP A 145 -21.15 -8.39 -2.13
C ASP A 145 -20.75 -9.84 -2.48
N THR A 146 -20.48 -10.09 -3.76
CA THR A 146 -19.90 -11.35 -4.22
C THR A 146 -18.53 -11.57 -3.60
N GLU A 147 -18.11 -12.82 -3.43
CA GLU A 147 -16.80 -13.14 -2.83
C GLU A 147 -15.65 -12.45 -3.58
N LEU A 148 -15.70 -12.45 -4.92
CA LEU A 148 -14.72 -11.76 -5.75
C LEU A 148 -14.62 -10.26 -5.45
N LYS A 149 -15.76 -9.59 -5.24
CA LYS A 149 -15.80 -8.17 -4.93
C LYS A 149 -15.33 -7.89 -3.50
N LYS A 150 -15.69 -8.75 -2.53
CA LYS A 150 -15.17 -8.67 -1.17
C LYS A 150 -13.65 -8.76 -1.15
N GLN A 151 -13.10 -9.77 -1.84
CA GLN A 151 -11.66 -9.96 -1.99
C GLN A 151 -10.98 -8.73 -2.63
N GLN A 152 -11.54 -8.20 -3.72
CA GLN A 152 -11.03 -6.98 -4.36
C GLN A 152 -11.00 -5.78 -3.40
N LEU A 153 -12.08 -5.55 -2.65
CA LEU A 153 -12.16 -4.46 -1.67
C LEU A 153 -11.17 -4.69 -0.52
N MET A 154 -11.00 -5.93 -0.07
CA MET A 154 -10.03 -6.25 0.96
C MET A 154 -8.60 -5.89 0.52
N LEU A 155 -8.24 -6.31 -0.69
CA LEU A 155 -6.94 -6.03 -1.29
C LEU A 155 -6.72 -4.53 -1.52
N LEU A 156 -7.75 -3.76 -1.85
CA LEU A 156 -7.66 -2.30 -1.94
C LEU A 156 -7.29 -1.67 -0.61
N HIS A 157 -7.93 -2.08 0.48
CA HIS A 157 -7.60 -1.52 1.81
C HIS A 157 -6.22 -2.01 2.28
N ILE A 158 -5.88 -3.29 2.07
CA ILE A 158 -4.54 -3.82 2.38
C ILE A 158 -3.49 -3.04 1.59
N GLY A 159 -3.68 -2.86 0.29
CA GLY A 159 -2.79 -2.10 -0.58
C GLY A 159 -2.65 -0.65 -0.12
N LEU A 160 -3.76 0.01 0.24
CA LEU A 160 -3.75 1.37 0.78
C LEU A 160 -2.91 1.46 2.06
N TYR A 161 -3.12 0.53 3.00
CA TYR A 161 -2.35 0.49 4.24
C TYR A 161 -0.85 0.26 3.98
N LEU A 162 -0.50 -0.68 3.10
CA LEU A 162 0.89 -0.97 2.74
C LEU A 162 1.57 0.22 2.06
N LEU A 163 0.86 0.96 1.20
CA LEU A 163 1.37 2.17 0.55
C LEU A 163 1.61 3.31 1.56
N ILE A 164 0.65 3.54 2.48
CA ILE A 164 0.80 4.48 3.61
C ILE A 164 2.03 4.09 4.44
N TRP A 165 2.12 2.83 4.84
CA TRP A 165 3.25 2.31 5.62
C TRP A 165 4.56 2.50 4.86
N GLY A 166 4.57 2.21 3.56
CA GLY A 166 5.73 2.35 2.68
C GLY A 166 6.33 3.76 2.66
N GLU A 167 5.50 4.80 2.72
CA GLU A 167 5.94 6.21 2.71
C GLU A 167 6.06 6.85 4.10
N ALA A 168 5.54 6.21 5.16
CA ALA A 168 5.49 6.80 6.51
C ALA A 168 6.86 7.10 7.16
N SER A 169 7.97 6.48 6.72
CA SER A 169 9.30 6.69 7.31
C SER A 169 9.29 6.56 8.85
N ASN A 170 9.78 7.56 9.60
CA ASN A 170 9.78 7.55 11.07
C ASN A 170 8.38 7.62 11.71
N VAL A 171 7.34 8.02 10.96
CA VAL A 171 5.96 8.03 11.48
C VAL A 171 5.46 6.61 11.79
N ARG A 172 6.12 5.58 11.25
CA ARG A 172 5.83 4.17 11.57
C ARG A 172 5.93 3.80 13.05
N PHE A 173 6.65 4.61 13.83
CA PHE A 173 6.76 4.43 15.28
C PHE A 173 5.60 5.06 16.06
N MET A 174 4.58 5.58 15.36
CA MET A 174 3.36 6.15 15.93
C MET A 174 2.14 5.40 15.34
N PRO A 175 1.78 4.23 15.90
CA PRO A 175 0.75 3.37 15.31
C PRO A 175 -0.65 4.01 15.28
N GLU A 176 -1.00 4.82 16.28
CA GLU A 176 -2.26 5.56 16.37
C GLU A 176 -2.32 6.64 15.30
N CYS A 177 -1.19 7.34 15.06
CA CYS A 177 -1.05 8.27 13.93
C CYS A 177 -1.28 7.58 12.58
N LEU A 178 -0.75 6.37 12.40
CA LEU A 178 -1.00 5.59 11.18
C LEU A 178 -2.45 5.14 11.06
N CYS A 179 -3.08 4.72 12.15
CA CYS A 179 -4.51 4.39 12.16
C CYS A 179 -5.35 5.61 11.77
N TYR A 180 -5.00 6.79 12.25
CA TYR A 180 -5.64 8.05 11.88
C TYR A 180 -5.51 8.35 10.38
N ILE A 181 -4.28 8.30 9.83
CA ILE A 181 -4.04 8.51 8.39
C ILE A 181 -4.85 7.52 7.56
N PHE A 182 -4.78 6.23 7.90
CA PHE A 182 -5.54 5.19 7.22
C PHE A 182 -7.05 5.42 7.33
N HIS A 183 -7.58 5.75 8.50
CA HIS A 183 -9.01 6.00 8.71
C HIS A 183 -9.55 7.06 7.73
N HIS A 184 -8.83 8.18 7.59
CA HIS A 184 -9.25 9.27 6.72
C HIS A 184 -9.10 8.93 5.23
N MET A 185 -8.02 8.26 4.84
CA MET A 185 -7.82 7.86 3.44
C MET A 185 -8.78 6.74 3.02
N ALA A 186 -9.06 5.77 3.89
CA ALA A 186 -10.04 4.71 3.65
C ALA A 186 -11.44 5.29 3.45
N LYS A 187 -11.81 6.34 4.21
CA LYS A 187 -13.07 7.06 3.97
C LYS A 187 -13.15 7.63 2.55
N GLN A 188 -12.07 8.25 2.07
CA GLN A 188 -12.03 8.80 0.70
C GLN A 188 -12.03 7.70 -0.37
N LEU A 189 -11.30 6.61 -0.15
CA LEU A 189 -11.32 5.42 -1.00
C LEU A 189 -12.76 4.91 -1.16
N ASN A 190 -13.47 4.73 -0.06
CA ASN A 190 -14.84 4.23 -0.08
C ASN A 190 -15.77 5.17 -0.84
N GLN A 191 -15.65 6.48 -0.64
CA GLN A 191 -16.45 7.46 -1.38
C GLN A 191 -16.25 7.31 -2.89
N MET A 192 -15.00 7.21 -3.37
CA MET A 192 -14.73 7.04 -4.80
C MET A 192 -15.35 5.76 -5.35
N VAL A 193 -15.26 4.65 -4.61
CA VAL A 193 -15.77 3.34 -5.05
C VAL A 193 -17.29 3.28 -4.99
N GLU A 194 -17.92 3.77 -3.93
CA GLU A 194 -19.39 3.77 -3.76
C GLU A 194 -20.09 4.70 -4.74
N GLU A 195 -19.54 5.89 -4.97
CA GLU A 195 -20.10 6.88 -5.90
C GLU A 195 -19.75 6.57 -7.37
N SER A 196 -18.91 5.54 -7.61
CA SER A 196 -18.36 5.22 -8.93
C SER A 196 -17.69 6.42 -9.60
N TYR A 197 -17.10 7.31 -8.80
CA TYR A 197 -16.54 8.57 -9.26
C TYR A 197 -15.09 8.71 -8.80
N PHE A 198 -14.16 8.62 -9.76
CA PHE A 198 -12.74 8.77 -9.49
C PHE A 198 -12.39 10.25 -9.33
N GLN A 199 -12.13 10.69 -8.10
CA GLN A 199 -11.63 12.03 -7.87
C GLN A 199 -10.57 12.06 -6.77
N PRO A 200 -9.28 12.24 -7.10
CA PRO A 200 -8.25 12.44 -6.10
C PRO A 200 -8.59 13.62 -5.19
N PRO A 201 -8.18 13.57 -3.91
CA PRO A 201 -8.26 14.74 -3.05
C PRO A 201 -7.46 15.90 -3.65
N PRO A 202 -7.89 17.15 -3.44
CA PRO A 202 -7.15 18.30 -3.96
C PRO A 202 -5.69 18.30 -3.50
N GLY A 203 -4.76 18.41 -4.45
CA GLY A 203 -3.32 18.40 -4.21
C GLY A 203 -2.68 17.00 -4.30
N PHE A 204 -3.46 15.93 -4.45
CA PHE A 204 -2.97 14.55 -4.57
C PHE A 204 -2.79 14.10 -6.02
N GLU A 205 -2.89 15.02 -6.98
CA GLU A 205 -2.86 14.70 -8.40
C GLU A 205 -1.47 14.31 -8.91
N GLU A 206 -0.42 14.78 -8.23
CA GLU A 206 0.98 14.54 -8.62
C GLU A 206 1.60 13.36 -7.86
N GLU A 207 2.61 12.73 -8.48
CA GLU A 207 3.38 11.67 -7.85
C GLU A 207 4.20 12.21 -6.66
N GLY A 208 4.12 11.54 -5.51
CA GLY A 208 4.77 11.96 -4.27
C GLY A 208 3.97 12.97 -3.44
N SER A 209 2.75 13.32 -3.87
CA SER A 209 1.88 14.24 -3.13
C SER A 209 1.53 13.71 -1.74
N PHE A 210 1.31 12.40 -1.57
CA PHE A 210 1.06 11.81 -0.25
C PHE A 210 2.20 12.12 0.72
N LEU A 211 3.45 11.85 0.32
CA LEU A 211 4.64 12.15 1.11
C LEU A 211 4.70 13.63 1.51
N ASN A 212 4.51 14.54 0.54
CA ASN A 212 4.66 15.99 0.76
C ASN A 212 3.53 16.60 1.60
N ILE A 213 2.30 16.13 1.42
CA ILE A 213 1.10 16.72 2.04
C ILE A 213 0.79 16.09 3.39
N ILE A 214 0.99 14.78 3.55
CA ILE A 214 0.62 14.04 4.76
C ILE A 214 1.84 13.77 5.64
N ILE A 215 2.87 13.13 5.10
CA ILE A 215 4.00 12.65 5.92
C ILE A 215 4.97 13.76 6.28
N GLU A 216 5.35 14.62 5.34
CA GLU A 216 6.37 15.66 5.53
C GLU A 216 5.99 16.64 6.65
N PRO A 217 4.74 17.12 6.79
CA PRO A 217 4.37 18.00 7.90
C PRO A 217 4.52 17.32 9.27
N ILE A 218 4.11 16.06 9.40
CA ILE A 218 4.23 15.27 10.64
C ILE A 218 5.72 15.05 10.94
N TYR A 219 6.50 14.67 9.94
CA TYR A 219 7.94 14.49 10.06
C TYR A 219 8.64 15.78 10.49
N LYS A 220 8.25 16.95 9.97
CA LYS A 220 8.81 18.25 10.39
C LYS A 220 8.55 18.55 11.86
N VAL A 221 7.39 18.16 12.39
CA VAL A 221 7.10 18.26 13.84
C VAL A 221 8.03 17.35 14.63
N LEU A 222 8.13 16.08 14.23
CA LEU A 222 9.03 15.10 14.86
C LEU A 222 10.49 15.55 14.85
N GLN A 223 10.96 16.07 13.72
CA GLN A 223 12.32 16.56 13.56
C GLN A 223 12.60 17.74 14.51
N LYS A 224 11.65 18.68 14.65
CA LYS A 224 11.78 19.82 15.57
C LYS A 224 11.84 19.36 17.03
N GLU A 225 10.98 18.43 17.43
CA GLU A 225 10.98 17.87 18.79
C GLU A 225 12.26 17.07 19.06
N SER A 226 12.73 16.28 18.09
CA SER A 226 14.00 15.56 18.19
C SER A 226 15.19 16.51 18.36
N GLN A 227 15.22 17.64 17.63
CA GLN A 227 16.28 18.64 17.79
C GLN A 227 16.26 19.31 19.18
N ARG A 228 15.07 19.47 19.79
CA ARG A 228 14.94 20.00 21.17
C ARG A 228 15.56 19.07 22.21
N SER A 229 15.66 17.78 21.93
CA SER A 229 16.35 16.81 22.81
C SER A 229 17.84 17.11 23.01
N LYS A 230 18.46 17.91 22.12
CA LYS A 230 19.91 18.15 22.06
C LYS A 230 20.74 16.86 22.01
N GLY A 231 20.25 15.82 21.33
CA GLY A 231 20.91 14.51 21.29
C GLY A 231 20.73 13.71 22.58
N GLY A 232 19.61 13.89 23.28
CA GLY A 232 19.27 13.20 24.53
C GLY A 232 19.81 13.85 25.80
N THR A 233 20.47 15.00 25.71
CA THR A 233 21.01 15.70 26.90
C THR A 233 20.04 16.70 27.54
N ALA A 234 18.94 17.02 26.86
CA ALA A 234 17.90 17.89 27.42
C ALA A 234 17.01 17.11 28.41
N GLY A 235 16.56 17.77 29.48
CA GLY A 235 15.63 17.16 30.43
C GLY A 235 14.35 16.69 29.75
N HIS A 236 13.80 15.54 30.18
CA HIS A 236 12.63 14.91 29.56
C HIS A 236 11.38 15.79 29.50
N SER A 237 11.25 16.79 30.37
CA SER A 237 10.13 17.74 30.34
C SER A 237 10.20 18.74 29.17
N ALA A 238 11.38 18.94 28.58
CA ALA A 238 11.65 20.00 27.61
C ALA A 238 11.44 19.61 26.14
N TRP A 239 11.15 18.34 25.86
CA TRP A 239 10.88 17.83 24.51
C TRP A 239 9.83 16.72 24.55
N ARG A 240 9.29 16.34 23.40
CA ARG A 240 8.33 15.23 23.25
C ARG A 240 8.90 14.13 22.37
N ASN A 241 8.74 12.89 22.78
CA ASN A 241 9.16 11.73 22.00
C ASN A 241 8.02 11.23 21.07
N TYR A 242 8.22 10.08 20.41
CA TYR A 242 7.19 9.50 19.55
C TYR A 242 5.90 9.18 20.31
N ASP A 243 6.01 8.62 21.51
CA ASP A 243 4.89 8.23 22.36
C ASP A 243 4.02 9.45 22.72
N ASP A 244 4.66 10.52 23.20
CA ASP A 244 3.99 11.78 23.56
C ASP A 244 3.20 12.40 22.39
N LEU A 245 3.73 12.29 21.17
CA LEU A 245 3.09 12.85 19.96
C LEU A 245 2.00 11.93 19.42
N ASN A 246 2.21 10.63 19.56
CA ASN A 246 1.28 9.59 19.17
C ASN A 246 0.00 9.62 20.01
N GLU A 247 0.10 10.02 21.29
CA GLU A 247 -1.05 10.27 22.17
C GLU A 247 -2.05 11.30 21.62
N GLN A 248 -1.66 12.17 20.67
CA GLN A 248 -2.57 13.12 20.03
C GLN A 248 -3.56 12.47 19.05
N PHE A 249 -3.35 11.20 18.73
CA PHE A 249 -4.15 10.44 17.76
C PHE A 249 -5.05 9.39 18.42
N TRP A 250 -5.17 9.43 19.75
CA TRP A 250 -6.35 8.94 20.45
C TRP A 250 -7.43 10.03 20.36
#